data_AF-A0A316WF75-F1
#
_entry.id   AF-A0A316WF75-F1
#
_cell.length_a   1.000
_cell.length_b   1.000
_cell.length_c   1.000
_cell.angle_alpha   90.00
_cell.angle_beta   90.00
_cell.angle_gamma   90.00
#
_symmetry.space_group_name_H-M   'P 1'
#
loop_
_entity.id
_entity.type
_entity.pdbx_description
1 polymer ?
#
loop_
_entity_poly.entity_id
_entity_poly.type
_entity_poly.pdbx_seq_one_letter_code
_entity_poly.pdbx_strand_id
1 'polypeptide(L)'
;MMISFFEWFFELQKGPHQRLFSWLPFSIGDIIYVLLGIILLYSLIASFKKKNRNASIIRILMIVNIFYFTYQIFWGMLYFQTPIIHKLSSQEKPEIGKAKRLTLHYLEKCKTTRQLVHEDHNGIFVVTDLKSIQQEILRQQTKLPLNISDKKAPQILSIKHSLFKNVMSYTGILGYYNPFTAEAQYNSELPSTFIPFTTAHESSHQLGFAREQEANFVGYLMGVNSTNLDLRYSTEYFTLKSLLRFIVDEDPEFVKSVIKNYSPAMKRDRSYERNFIFRHQGWLDEFFGFTNNLFLQSNQQEGSVTYSYFIDLLLNYEK
;
A
#
# COMPACT_ATOMS: atom_id res chain seq x y z
N MET A 1 11.34 14.44 -20.66
CA MET A 1 12.16 13.59 -21.55
C MET A 1 12.80 12.42 -20.81
N MET A 2 13.51 12.63 -19.68
CA MET A 2 14.11 11.53 -18.91
C MET A 2 13.07 10.70 -18.13
N ILE A 3 12.12 11.33 -17.44
CA ILE A 3 11.08 10.62 -16.67
C ILE A 3 10.16 9.79 -17.58
N SER A 4 9.76 10.36 -18.72
CA SER A 4 8.96 9.67 -19.74
C SER A 4 9.62 8.40 -20.28
N PHE A 5 10.97 8.34 -20.31
CA PHE A 5 11.68 7.11 -20.68
C PHE A 5 11.49 6.02 -19.62
N PHE A 6 11.63 6.34 -18.34
CA PHE A 6 11.45 5.37 -17.26
C PHE A 6 9.99 4.90 -17.12
N GLU A 7 9.02 5.79 -17.34
CA GLU A 7 7.60 5.42 -17.44
C GLU A 7 7.37 4.41 -18.57
N TRP A 8 7.85 4.72 -19.79
CA TRP A 8 7.73 3.84 -20.94
C TRP A 8 8.45 2.50 -20.72
N PHE A 9 9.66 2.53 -20.15
CA PHE A 9 10.43 1.34 -19.83
C PHE A 9 9.67 0.46 -18.83
N PHE A 10 9.13 1.02 -17.75
CA PHE A 10 8.34 0.29 -16.78
C PHE A 10 7.09 -0.34 -17.40
N GLU A 11 6.37 0.39 -18.27
CA GLU A 11 5.20 -0.14 -18.98
C GLU A 11 5.55 -1.37 -19.83
N LEU A 12 6.73 -1.42 -20.44
CA LEU A 12 7.21 -2.59 -21.18
C LEU A 12 7.70 -3.71 -20.26
N GLN A 13 8.36 -3.38 -19.16
CA GLN A 13 9.02 -4.32 -18.26
C GLN A 13 8.07 -5.03 -17.30
N LYS A 14 7.01 -4.35 -16.81
CA LYS A 14 6.15 -4.88 -15.74
C LYS A 14 5.47 -6.21 -16.07
N GLY A 15 4.95 -6.36 -17.30
CA GLY A 15 4.24 -7.58 -17.72
C GLY A 15 5.15 -8.82 -17.76
N PRO A 16 6.28 -8.78 -18.49
CA PRO A 16 7.27 -9.84 -18.48
C PRO A 16 7.79 -10.19 -17.08
N HIS A 17 8.12 -9.18 -16.24
CA HIS A 17 8.58 -9.43 -14.87
C HIS A 17 7.53 -10.13 -14.01
N GLN A 18 6.28 -9.66 -14.02
CA GLN A 18 5.21 -10.30 -13.26
C GLN A 18 5.02 -11.75 -13.71
N ARG A 19 5.07 -12.03 -15.02
CA ARG A 19 4.92 -13.40 -15.55
C ARG A 19 6.04 -14.34 -15.11
N LEU A 20 7.26 -13.83 -14.96
CA LEU A 20 8.41 -14.63 -14.58
C LEU A 20 8.25 -15.28 -13.21
N PHE A 21 7.56 -14.61 -12.28
CA PHE A 21 7.44 -15.03 -10.88
C PHE A 21 6.02 -15.40 -10.45
N SER A 22 4.97 -15.01 -11.18
CA SER A 22 3.56 -15.19 -10.77
C SER A 22 3.13 -16.64 -10.57
N TRP A 23 3.75 -17.60 -11.27
CA TRP A 23 3.43 -19.02 -11.19
C TRP A 23 3.90 -19.67 -9.87
N LEU A 24 4.79 -19.02 -9.12
CA LEU A 24 5.27 -19.49 -7.83
C LEU A 24 4.33 -19.05 -6.71
N PRO A 25 3.96 -19.94 -5.76
CA PRO A 25 2.99 -19.62 -4.71
C PRO A 25 3.58 -18.76 -3.58
N PHE A 26 4.90 -18.59 -3.53
CA PHE A 26 5.62 -17.80 -2.52
C PHE A 26 6.37 -16.63 -3.18
N SER A 27 6.75 -15.63 -2.37
CA SER A 27 7.49 -14.46 -2.85
C SER A 27 8.96 -14.78 -3.12
N ILE A 28 9.39 -14.57 -4.37
CA ILE A 28 10.80 -14.64 -4.76
C ILE A 28 11.56 -13.39 -4.32
N GLY A 29 10.89 -12.24 -4.31
CA GLY A 29 11.43 -10.98 -3.82
C GLY A 29 11.93 -11.10 -2.37
N ASP A 30 11.15 -11.73 -1.50
CA ASP A 30 11.55 -11.99 -0.11
C ASP A 30 12.80 -12.90 -0.03
N ILE A 31 12.87 -13.94 -0.85
CA ILE A 31 14.04 -14.84 -0.90
C ILE A 31 15.29 -14.09 -1.35
N ILE A 32 15.16 -13.22 -2.37
CA ILE A 32 16.27 -12.37 -2.82
C ILE A 32 16.75 -11.48 -1.68
N TYR A 33 15.85 -10.89 -0.89
CA TYR A 33 16.22 -10.08 0.27
C TYR A 33 16.90 -10.88 1.37
N VAL A 34 16.44 -12.11 1.67
CA VAL A 34 17.12 -13.01 2.63
C VAL A 34 18.53 -13.34 2.15
N LEU A 35 18.69 -13.75 0.88
CA LEU A 35 20.00 -14.08 0.31
C LEU A 35 20.93 -12.87 0.30
N LEU A 36 20.43 -11.70 -0.07
CA LEU A 36 21.17 -10.44 0.00
C LEU A 36 21.65 -10.16 1.43
N GLY A 37 20.77 -10.29 2.41
CA GLY A 37 21.12 -10.11 3.83
C GLY A 37 22.23 -11.05 4.29
N ILE A 38 22.17 -12.33 3.90
CA ILE A 38 23.23 -13.32 4.22
C ILE A 38 24.56 -12.94 3.57
N ILE A 39 24.56 -12.54 2.29
CA ILE A 39 25.79 -12.16 1.58
C ILE A 39 26.41 -10.89 2.19
N LEU A 40 25.58 -9.89 2.52
CA LEU A 40 26.03 -8.66 3.16
C LEU A 40 26.57 -8.93 4.57
N LEU A 41 25.90 -9.75 5.37
CA LEU A 41 26.34 -10.14 6.70
C LEU A 41 27.68 -10.90 6.65
N TYR A 42 27.80 -11.88 5.75
CA TYR A 42 29.05 -12.60 5.55
C TYR A 42 30.19 -11.65 5.16
N SER A 43 29.93 -10.72 4.23
CA SER A 43 30.92 -9.74 3.78
C SER A 43 31.28 -8.77 4.92
N LEU A 44 30.31 -8.35 5.73
CA LEU A 44 30.54 -7.50 6.90
C LEU A 44 31.42 -8.21 7.93
N ILE A 45 31.12 -9.48 8.26
CA ILE A 45 31.94 -10.29 9.19
C ILE A 45 33.36 -10.47 8.64
N ALA A 46 33.50 -10.75 7.34
CA ALA A 46 34.79 -10.89 6.69
C ALA A 46 35.60 -9.57 6.68
N SER A 47 34.93 -8.41 6.71
CA SER A 47 35.59 -7.10 6.73
C SER A 47 36.38 -6.83 8.03
N PHE A 48 36.00 -7.46 9.13
CA PHE A 48 36.73 -7.35 10.40
C PHE A 48 38.08 -8.07 10.35
N LYS A 49 38.25 -9.07 9.48
CA LYS A 49 39.54 -9.76 9.28
C LYS A 49 40.47 -8.89 8.43
N LYS A 50 41.59 -8.44 9.02
CA LYS A 50 42.56 -7.53 8.37
C LYS A 50 42.94 -7.93 6.94
N LYS A 51 43.16 -9.23 6.69
CA LYS A 51 43.50 -9.77 5.36
C LYS A 51 42.42 -9.55 4.30
N ASN A 52 41.14 -9.58 4.68
CA ASN A 52 40.00 -9.55 3.76
C ASN A 52 39.23 -8.23 3.82
N ARG A 53 39.66 -7.27 4.65
CA ARG A 53 38.94 -6.02 4.93
C ARG A 53 38.57 -5.25 3.66
N ASN A 54 39.57 -4.85 2.88
CA ASN A 54 39.35 -4.01 1.71
C ASN A 54 38.49 -4.71 0.65
N ALA A 55 38.77 -6.00 0.38
CA ALA A 55 38.00 -6.79 -0.57
C ALA A 55 36.53 -6.94 -0.15
N SER A 56 36.28 -7.11 1.15
CA SER A 56 34.92 -7.25 1.69
C SER A 56 34.16 -5.93 1.66
N ILE A 57 34.79 -4.81 2.00
CA ILE A 57 34.19 -3.47 1.92
C ILE A 57 33.86 -3.12 0.46
N ILE A 58 34.80 -3.33 -0.47
CA ILE A 58 34.56 -3.11 -1.90
C ILE A 58 33.39 -3.97 -2.38
N ARG A 59 33.33 -5.25 -1.98
CA ARG A 59 32.21 -6.14 -2.33
C ARG A 59 30.87 -5.60 -1.80
N ILE A 60 30.81 -5.14 -0.56
CA ILE A 60 29.59 -4.54 0.01
C ILE A 60 29.19 -3.31 -0.81
N LEU A 61 30.12 -2.39 -1.07
CA LEU A 61 29.85 -1.19 -1.86
C LEU A 61 29.37 -1.53 -3.27
N MET A 62 29.99 -2.50 -3.95
CA MET A 62 29.56 -2.97 -5.26
C MET A 62 28.14 -3.53 -5.23
N ILE A 63 27.83 -4.42 -4.28
CA ILE A 63 26.50 -5.02 -4.13
C ILE A 63 25.46 -3.93 -3.89
N VAL A 64 25.70 -3.02 -2.95
CA VAL A 64 24.79 -1.92 -2.63
C VAL A 64 24.58 -1.02 -3.85
N ASN A 65 25.63 -0.67 -4.59
CA ASN A 65 25.51 0.15 -5.81
C ASN A 65 24.71 -0.55 -6.90
N ILE A 66 24.95 -1.84 -7.15
CA ILE A 66 24.20 -2.62 -8.14
C ILE A 66 22.72 -2.65 -7.76
N PHE A 67 22.39 -2.99 -6.51
CA PHE A 67 21.01 -3.03 -6.03
C PHE A 67 20.33 -1.66 -6.12
N TYR A 68 21.01 -0.60 -5.70
CA TYR A 68 20.49 0.76 -5.76
C TYR A 68 20.25 1.21 -7.21
N PHE A 69 21.18 0.95 -8.12
CA PHE A 69 21.04 1.32 -9.52
C PHE A 69 19.91 0.54 -10.21
N THR A 70 19.80 -0.77 -9.95
CA THR A 70 18.68 -1.58 -10.43
C THR A 70 17.35 -1.07 -9.87
N TYR A 71 17.29 -0.74 -8.58
CA TYR A 71 16.12 -0.12 -7.97
C TYR A 71 15.73 1.17 -8.68
N GLN A 72 16.69 2.07 -8.96
CA GLN A 72 16.39 3.33 -9.63
C GLN A 72 15.81 3.11 -11.04
N ILE A 73 16.41 2.21 -11.83
CA ILE A 73 15.92 1.90 -13.19
C ILE A 73 14.54 1.26 -13.18
N PHE A 74 14.30 0.29 -12.28
CA PHE A 74 13.06 -0.48 -12.27
C PHE A 74 11.92 0.19 -11.50
N TRP A 75 12.22 1.13 -10.60
CA TRP A 75 11.19 1.72 -9.72
C TRP A 75 11.46 3.15 -9.29
N GLY A 76 12.66 3.48 -8.79
CA GLY A 76 12.93 4.76 -8.13
C GLY A 76 12.59 5.98 -8.98
N MET A 77 12.83 5.91 -10.30
CA MET A 77 12.50 7.01 -11.22
C MET A 77 10.99 7.26 -11.40
N LEU A 78 10.14 6.32 -10.99
CA LEU A 78 8.68 6.46 -11.05
C LEU A 78 8.12 7.40 -9.96
N TYR A 79 8.89 7.73 -8.92
CA TYR A 79 8.50 8.76 -7.95
C TYR A 79 8.46 10.18 -8.54
N PHE A 80 9.01 10.37 -9.75
CA PHE A 80 9.07 11.67 -10.42
C PHE A 80 8.01 11.84 -11.51
N GLN A 81 7.13 10.86 -11.73
CA GLN A 81 6.01 10.97 -12.68
C GLN A 81 5.11 12.15 -12.34
N THR A 82 4.39 12.69 -13.33
CA THR A 82 3.39 13.75 -13.11
C THR A 82 2.34 13.29 -12.08
N PRO A 83 2.17 14.02 -10.97
CA PRO A 83 1.19 13.65 -9.94
C PRO A 83 -0.25 13.58 -10.44
N ILE A 84 -1.06 12.68 -9.86
CA ILE A 84 -2.47 12.45 -10.23
C ILE A 84 -3.32 13.72 -10.06
N ILE A 85 -3.02 14.56 -9.07
CA ILE A 85 -3.79 15.79 -8.81
C ILE A 85 -3.89 16.69 -10.05
N HIS A 86 -2.85 16.72 -10.89
CA HIS A 86 -2.85 17.51 -12.13
C HIS A 86 -3.72 16.91 -13.24
N LYS A 87 -4.19 15.67 -13.08
CA LYS A 87 -5.11 14.98 -13.98
C LYS A 87 -6.57 15.09 -13.53
N LEU A 88 -6.82 15.57 -12.33
CA LEU A 88 -8.18 15.81 -11.82
C LEU A 88 -8.73 17.14 -12.37
N SER A 89 -10.06 17.23 -12.42
CA SER A 89 -10.77 18.42 -12.91
C SER A 89 -10.62 19.63 -12.00
N SER A 90 -10.35 19.43 -10.71
CA SER A 90 -10.11 20.48 -9.73
C SER A 90 -8.82 20.19 -8.97
N GLN A 91 -8.19 21.25 -8.47
CA GLN A 91 -7.00 21.21 -7.60
C GLN A 91 -7.25 22.11 -6.39
N GLU A 92 -8.46 22.02 -5.84
CA GLU A 92 -8.89 22.78 -4.68
C GLU A 92 -8.24 22.23 -3.41
N LYS A 93 -7.97 23.13 -2.46
CA LYS A 93 -7.51 22.71 -1.13
C LYS A 93 -8.63 21.92 -0.44
N PRO A 94 -8.29 20.92 0.39
CA PRO A 94 -9.26 20.18 1.20
C PRO A 94 -10.20 21.09 1.99
N GLU A 95 -11.51 20.96 1.73
CA GLU A 95 -12.53 21.66 2.49
C GLU A 95 -13.10 20.74 3.58
N ILE A 96 -13.03 21.18 4.84
CA ILE A 96 -13.53 20.41 5.98
C ILE A 96 -15.03 20.10 5.87
N GLY A 97 -15.82 21.03 5.32
CA GLY A 97 -17.26 20.85 5.11
C GLY A 97 -17.56 19.69 4.16
N LYS A 98 -16.83 19.62 3.04
CA LYS A 98 -16.90 18.50 2.08
C LYS A 98 -16.45 17.20 2.71
N ALA A 99 -15.34 17.19 3.45
CA ALA A 99 -14.85 16.01 4.16
C ALA A 99 -15.89 15.46 5.16
N LYS A 100 -16.58 16.32 5.92
CA LYS A 100 -17.65 15.90 6.85
C LYS A 100 -18.84 15.28 6.10
N ARG A 101 -19.28 15.86 4.98
CA ARG A 101 -20.37 15.29 4.15
C ARG A 101 -19.99 13.90 3.63
N LEU A 102 -18.79 13.74 3.07
CA LEU A 102 -18.30 12.44 2.60
C LEU A 102 -18.13 11.44 3.74
N THR A 103 -17.70 11.88 4.93
CA THR A 103 -17.59 11.02 6.11
C THR A 103 -18.94 10.39 6.46
N LEU A 104 -20.01 11.18 6.48
CA LEU A 104 -21.37 10.67 6.75
C LEU A 104 -21.85 9.73 5.64
N HIS A 105 -21.54 10.05 4.38
CA HIS A 105 -21.84 9.16 3.26
C HIS A 105 -21.13 7.80 3.39
N TYR A 106 -19.82 7.80 3.67
CA TYR A 106 -19.04 6.58 3.85
C TYR A 106 -19.40 5.80 5.11
N LEU A 107 -19.87 6.47 6.17
CA LEU A 107 -20.42 5.80 7.34
C LEU A 107 -21.62 4.93 6.96
N GLU A 108 -22.57 5.47 6.18
CA GLU A 108 -23.76 4.71 5.76
C GLU A 108 -23.42 3.61 4.75
N LYS A 109 -22.49 3.86 3.81
CA LYS A 109 -21.96 2.80 2.92
C LYS A 109 -21.33 1.66 3.73
N CYS A 110 -20.44 1.98 4.68
CA CYS A 110 -19.83 0.98 5.56
C CYS A 110 -20.87 0.19 6.34
N LYS A 111 -21.88 0.84 6.92
CA LYS A 111 -22.96 0.14 7.65
C LYS A 111 -23.69 -0.85 6.76
N THR A 112 -23.98 -0.46 5.53
CA THR A 112 -24.70 -1.27 4.53
C THR A 112 -23.84 -2.44 4.07
N THR A 113 -22.63 -2.18 3.56
CA THR A 113 -21.76 -3.23 3.03
C THR A 113 -21.30 -4.18 4.12
N ARG A 114 -21.11 -3.71 5.37
CA ARG A 114 -20.73 -4.57 6.50
C ARG A 114 -21.76 -5.64 6.84
N GLN A 115 -23.04 -5.43 6.49
CA GLN A 115 -24.08 -6.45 6.69
C GLN A 115 -24.00 -7.59 5.67
N LEU A 116 -23.29 -7.38 4.56
CA LEU A 116 -23.24 -8.30 3.43
C LEU A 116 -21.95 -9.15 3.40
N VAL A 117 -20.96 -8.80 4.21
CA VAL A 117 -19.69 -9.54 4.32
C VAL A 117 -19.76 -10.61 5.41
N HIS A 118 -18.92 -11.63 5.27
CA HIS A 118 -18.86 -12.74 6.24
C HIS A 118 -18.27 -12.29 7.58
N GLU A 119 -18.71 -12.94 8.65
CA GLU A 119 -18.16 -12.74 9.98
C GLU A 119 -17.81 -14.06 10.66
N ASP A 120 -16.84 -14.00 11.57
CA ASP A 120 -16.48 -15.12 12.43
C ASP A 120 -17.48 -15.31 13.59
N HIS A 121 -17.22 -16.27 14.47
CA HIS A 121 -18.06 -16.54 15.65
C HIS A 121 -18.14 -15.37 16.65
N ASN A 122 -17.18 -14.43 16.62
CA ASN A 122 -17.20 -13.21 17.43
C ASN A 122 -17.92 -12.06 16.70
N GLY A 123 -18.44 -12.30 15.49
CA GLY A 123 -19.05 -11.30 14.64
C GLY A 123 -18.06 -10.30 14.08
N ILE A 124 -16.78 -10.67 13.94
CA ILE A 124 -15.72 -9.85 13.33
C ILE A 124 -15.64 -10.18 11.85
N PHE A 125 -15.48 -9.17 11.00
CA PHE A 125 -15.35 -9.36 9.55
C PHE A 125 -14.20 -10.32 9.23
N VAL A 126 -14.45 -11.30 8.36
CA VAL A 126 -13.46 -12.28 7.91
C VAL A 126 -13.46 -12.41 6.39
N VAL A 127 -12.27 -12.32 5.79
CA VAL A 127 -12.07 -12.62 4.37
C VAL A 127 -12.06 -14.13 4.19
N THR A 128 -12.99 -14.66 3.41
CA THR A 128 -13.11 -16.11 3.16
C THR A 128 -12.54 -16.55 1.81
N ASP A 129 -12.50 -15.65 0.83
CA ASP A 129 -12.00 -15.95 -0.53
C ASP A 129 -11.09 -14.82 -1.04
N LEU A 130 -9.83 -14.89 -0.65
CA LEU A 130 -8.82 -13.93 -1.10
C LEU A 130 -8.58 -13.99 -2.61
N LYS A 131 -8.73 -15.16 -3.24
CA LYS A 131 -8.48 -15.32 -4.68
C LYS A 131 -9.52 -14.54 -5.48
N SER A 132 -10.78 -14.59 -5.08
CA SER A 132 -11.85 -13.77 -5.68
C SER A 132 -11.56 -12.27 -5.56
N ILE A 133 -11.07 -11.82 -4.39
CA ILE A 133 -10.66 -10.42 -4.19
C ILE A 133 -9.54 -10.03 -5.16
N GLN A 134 -8.48 -10.85 -5.26
CA GLN A 134 -7.35 -10.59 -6.13
C GLN A 134 -7.75 -10.56 -7.62
N GLN A 135 -8.62 -11.47 -8.05
CA GLN A 135 -9.15 -11.49 -9.42
C GLN A 135 -9.99 -10.25 -9.72
N GLU A 136 -10.81 -9.83 -8.75
CA GLU A 136 -11.59 -8.60 -8.86
C GLU A 136 -10.70 -7.36 -8.95
N ILE A 137 -9.62 -7.29 -8.16
CA ILE A 137 -8.64 -6.20 -8.25
C ILE A 137 -8.05 -6.13 -9.65
N LEU A 138 -7.58 -7.25 -10.21
CA LEU A 138 -7.07 -7.29 -11.59
C LEU A 138 -8.12 -6.77 -12.58
N ARG A 139 -9.36 -7.23 -12.49
CA ARG A 139 -10.44 -6.75 -13.35
C ARG A 139 -10.64 -5.24 -13.22
N GLN A 140 -10.61 -4.70 -12.01
CA GLN A 140 -10.80 -3.27 -11.75
C GLN A 140 -9.64 -2.41 -12.27
N GLN A 141 -8.42 -2.94 -12.36
CA GLN A 141 -7.30 -2.23 -13.02
C GLN A 141 -7.65 -1.83 -14.46
N THR A 142 -8.39 -2.67 -15.20
CA THR A 142 -8.81 -2.37 -16.59
C THR A 142 -9.89 -1.29 -16.70
N LYS A 143 -10.49 -0.90 -15.56
CA LYS A 143 -11.63 0.01 -15.48
C LYS A 143 -11.26 1.34 -14.86
N LEU A 144 -9.99 1.56 -14.56
CA LEU A 144 -9.52 2.85 -14.07
C LEU A 144 -9.90 3.96 -15.06
N PRO A 145 -10.37 5.12 -14.58
CA PRO A 145 -10.78 6.21 -15.47
C PRO A 145 -9.61 6.66 -16.36
N LEU A 146 -9.85 6.73 -17.67
CA LEU A 146 -8.80 7.04 -18.67
C LEU A 146 -8.17 8.42 -18.47
N ASN A 147 -8.91 9.37 -17.89
CA ASN A 147 -8.38 10.67 -17.54
C ASN A 147 -7.39 10.62 -16.36
N ILE A 148 -7.45 9.58 -15.51
CA ILE A 148 -6.57 9.38 -14.36
C ILE A 148 -5.37 8.48 -14.73
N SER A 149 -5.64 7.39 -15.45
CA SER A 149 -4.63 6.40 -15.83
C SER A 149 -4.78 5.94 -17.27
N ASP A 150 -3.69 6.03 -18.01
CA ASP A 150 -3.45 5.43 -19.33
C ASP A 150 -2.55 4.17 -19.24
N LYS A 151 -2.20 3.74 -18.03
CA LYS A 151 -1.30 2.61 -17.77
C LYS A 151 -1.96 1.30 -18.16
N LYS A 152 -1.22 0.41 -18.81
CA LYS A 152 -1.77 -0.90 -19.23
C LYS A 152 -1.85 -1.86 -18.05
N ALA A 153 -2.99 -2.51 -17.86
CA ALA A 153 -3.15 -3.56 -16.86
C ALA A 153 -2.68 -4.92 -17.44
N PRO A 154 -1.61 -5.54 -16.92
CA PRO A 154 -1.11 -6.81 -17.48
C PRO A 154 -2.03 -8.01 -17.26
N GLN A 155 -3.00 -7.90 -16.34
CA GLN A 155 -3.91 -9.00 -15.93
C GLN A 155 -3.16 -10.26 -15.46
N ILE A 156 -2.00 -10.07 -14.83
CA ILE A 156 -1.20 -11.15 -14.26
C ILE A 156 -1.34 -11.09 -12.75
N LEU A 157 -1.78 -12.19 -12.14
CA LEU A 157 -1.86 -12.30 -10.69
C LEU A 157 -0.46 -12.51 -10.10
N SER A 158 0.17 -11.42 -9.63
CA SER A 158 1.46 -11.46 -8.93
C SER A 158 1.34 -10.81 -7.55
N ILE A 159 0.32 -11.24 -6.79
CA ILE A 159 0.03 -10.75 -5.44
C ILE A 159 0.23 -11.93 -4.48
N LYS A 160 1.13 -11.76 -3.50
CA LYS A 160 1.57 -12.87 -2.64
C LYS A 160 1.67 -12.44 -1.19
N HIS A 161 1.46 -13.37 -0.27
CA HIS A 161 1.83 -13.13 1.11
C HIS A 161 3.35 -13.00 1.26
N SER A 162 3.81 -12.07 2.10
CA SER A 162 5.24 -11.98 2.41
C SER A 162 5.69 -13.09 3.36
N LEU A 163 6.89 -13.63 3.12
CA LEU A 163 7.62 -14.49 4.06
C LEU A 163 7.98 -13.75 5.35
N PHE A 164 8.02 -12.40 5.33
CA PHE A 164 8.31 -11.56 6.48
C PHE A 164 7.07 -11.16 7.29
N LYS A 165 5.87 -11.69 6.99
CA LYS A 165 4.58 -11.33 7.63
C LYS A 165 4.63 -11.17 9.17
N ASN A 166 5.36 -12.06 9.85
CA ASN A 166 5.49 -12.02 11.30
C ASN A 166 6.26 -10.78 11.76
N VAL A 167 7.36 -10.45 11.08
CA VAL A 167 8.17 -9.25 11.37
C VAL A 167 7.40 -8.00 10.97
N MET A 168 6.81 -7.99 9.77
CA MET A 168 6.03 -6.87 9.24
C MET A 168 4.93 -6.39 10.20
N SER A 169 4.30 -7.32 10.92
CA SER A 169 3.27 -6.97 11.90
C SER A 169 3.78 -6.00 12.98
N TYR A 170 5.07 -6.07 13.33
CA TYR A 170 5.73 -5.19 14.30
C TYR A 170 6.43 -3.98 13.68
N THR A 171 6.39 -3.79 12.36
CA THR A 171 7.06 -2.66 11.69
C THR A 171 6.09 -1.59 11.19
N GLY A 172 4.79 -1.84 11.28
CA GLY A 172 3.76 -0.98 10.70
C GLY A 172 3.61 -1.09 9.18
N ILE A 173 4.44 -1.91 8.51
CA ILE A 173 4.38 -2.15 7.07
C ILE A 173 3.27 -3.16 6.77
N LEU A 174 2.21 -2.72 6.08
CA LEU A 174 1.05 -3.56 5.75
C LEU A 174 1.30 -4.43 4.51
N GLY A 175 2.07 -3.91 3.57
CA GLY A 175 2.44 -4.52 2.31
C GLY A 175 3.60 -3.74 1.69
N TYR A 176 4.15 -4.28 0.61
CA TYR A 176 5.11 -3.57 -0.21
C TYR A 176 5.19 -4.17 -1.61
N TYR A 177 5.59 -3.34 -2.57
CA TYR A 177 5.94 -3.78 -3.92
C TYR A 177 7.42 -4.10 -4.02
N ASN A 178 7.76 -5.28 -4.56
CA ASN A 178 9.14 -5.65 -4.80
C ASN A 178 9.62 -5.18 -6.18
N PRO A 179 10.53 -4.19 -6.27
CA PRO A 179 10.96 -3.61 -7.53
C PRO A 179 11.84 -4.54 -8.38
N PHE A 180 12.40 -5.59 -7.79
CA PHE A 180 13.27 -6.54 -8.48
C PHE A 180 12.50 -7.70 -9.12
N THR A 181 11.30 -8.01 -8.60
CA THR A 181 10.48 -9.15 -9.04
C THR A 181 9.08 -8.75 -9.53
N ALA A 182 8.71 -7.49 -9.37
CA ALA A 182 7.37 -6.96 -9.63
C ALA A 182 6.24 -7.69 -8.89
N GLU A 183 6.55 -8.35 -7.77
CA GLU A 183 5.58 -8.96 -6.87
C GLU A 183 4.97 -7.88 -5.97
N ALA A 184 3.64 -7.87 -5.83
CA ALA A 184 2.96 -7.15 -4.76
C ALA A 184 2.88 -8.08 -3.55
N GLN A 185 3.47 -7.68 -2.42
CA GLN A 185 3.46 -8.47 -1.20
C GLN A 185 2.59 -7.81 -0.14
N TYR A 186 1.84 -8.62 0.60
CA TYR A 186 1.07 -8.14 1.74
C TYR A 186 1.33 -8.99 2.99
N ASN A 187 1.14 -8.37 4.15
CA ASN A 187 1.17 -9.06 5.41
C ASN A 187 -0.15 -9.85 5.61
N SER A 188 -0.05 -11.18 5.54
CA SER A 188 -1.22 -12.06 5.73
C SER A 188 -1.71 -12.20 7.18
N GLU A 189 -0.99 -11.65 8.17
CA GLU A 189 -1.43 -11.63 9.57
C GLU A 189 -2.34 -10.43 9.89
N LEU A 190 -2.52 -9.50 8.94
CA LEU A 190 -3.35 -8.33 9.16
C LEU A 190 -4.82 -8.69 9.45
N PRO A 191 -5.53 -7.86 10.23
CA PRO A 191 -6.98 -7.90 10.28
C PRO A 191 -7.62 -7.93 8.89
N SER A 192 -8.69 -8.71 8.74
CA SER A 192 -9.42 -8.86 7.47
C SER A 192 -9.92 -7.52 6.91
N THR A 193 -10.19 -6.53 7.76
CA THR A 193 -10.53 -5.17 7.34
C THR A 193 -9.42 -4.45 6.56
N PHE A 194 -8.16 -4.83 6.73
CA PHE A 194 -7.02 -4.25 6.00
C PHE A 194 -6.66 -5.02 4.73
N ILE A 195 -6.70 -6.35 4.76
CA ILE A 195 -6.15 -7.21 3.70
C ILE A 195 -6.65 -6.82 2.28
N PRO A 196 -7.95 -6.66 2.01
CA PRO A 196 -8.42 -6.38 0.65
C PRO A 196 -7.93 -5.02 0.13
N PHE A 197 -8.05 -3.96 0.92
CA PHE A 197 -7.59 -2.63 0.53
C PHE A 197 -6.06 -2.58 0.39
N THR A 198 -5.30 -3.15 1.33
CA THR A 198 -3.83 -3.26 1.20
C THR A 198 -3.46 -4.00 -0.09
N THR A 199 -4.17 -5.07 -0.42
CA THR A 199 -3.92 -5.80 -1.68
C THR A 199 -4.17 -4.93 -2.91
N ALA A 200 -5.22 -4.11 -2.90
CA ALA A 200 -5.51 -3.16 -3.97
C ALA A 200 -4.46 -2.03 -4.05
N HIS A 201 -4.01 -1.53 -2.90
CA HIS A 201 -2.91 -0.57 -2.79
C HIS A 201 -1.63 -1.13 -3.44
N GLU A 202 -1.16 -2.30 -3.01
CA GLU A 202 0.06 -2.91 -3.57
C GLU A 202 -0.07 -3.23 -5.07
N SER A 203 -1.28 -3.58 -5.51
CA SER A 203 -1.58 -3.78 -6.93
C SER A 203 -1.48 -2.48 -7.74
N SER A 204 -1.72 -1.32 -7.11
CA SER A 204 -1.52 0.00 -7.74
C SER A 204 -0.03 0.26 -8.00
N HIS A 205 0.85 -0.18 -7.10
CA HIS A 205 2.29 -0.14 -7.35
C HIS A 205 2.68 -1.02 -8.54
N GLN A 206 2.07 -2.20 -8.71
CA GLN A 206 2.32 -3.05 -9.88
C GLN A 206 1.92 -2.40 -11.21
N LEU A 207 0.98 -1.45 -11.20
CA LEU A 207 0.65 -0.65 -12.36
C LEU A 207 1.70 0.44 -12.64
N GLY A 208 2.47 0.86 -11.65
CA GLY A 208 3.52 1.87 -11.76
C GLY A 208 3.20 3.19 -11.06
N PHE A 209 2.27 3.20 -10.11
CA PHE A 209 2.02 4.34 -9.23
C PHE A 209 2.93 4.25 -8.01
N ALA A 210 4.05 4.97 -8.01
CA ALA A 210 5.07 4.80 -6.97
C ALA A 210 4.73 5.53 -5.65
N ARG A 211 4.01 6.65 -5.71
CA ARG A 211 3.67 7.42 -4.51
C ARG A 211 2.60 6.71 -3.70
N GLU A 212 2.85 6.50 -2.40
CA GLU A 212 1.95 5.84 -1.45
C GLU A 212 0.52 6.38 -1.50
N GLN A 213 0.37 7.71 -1.54
CA GLN A 213 -0.94 8.36 -1.49
C GLN A 213 -1.68 8.28 -2.83
N GLU A 214 -0.95 8.18 -3.96
CA GLU A 214 -1.53 7.88 -5.27
C GLU A 214 -1.92 6.41 -5.36
N ALA A 215 -1.11 5.50 -4.80
CA ALA A 215 -1.45 4.08 -4.68
C ALA A 215 -2.69 3.87 -3.80
N ASN A 216 -2.84 4.62 -2.71
CA ASN A 216 -4.08 4.67 -1.92
C ASN A 216 -5.28 5.11 -2.78
N PHE A 217 -5.11 6.15 -3.59
CA PHE A 217 -6.19 6.68 -4.44
C PHE A 217 -6.57 5.70 -5.56
N VAL A 218 -5.59 5.06 -6.22
CA VAL A 218 -5.86 4.05 -7.24
C VAL A 218 -6.46 2.78 -6.62
N GLY A 219 -5.99 2.37 -5.44
CA GLY A 219 -6.60 1.29 -4.65
C GLY A 219 -8.05 1.61 -4.27
N TYR A 220 -8.33 2.87 -3.92
CA TYR A 220 -9.68 3.37 -3.69
C TYR A 220 -10.56 3.23 -4.94
N LEU A 221 -10.09 3.69 -6.11
CA LEU A 221 -10.83 3.59 -7.38
C LEU A 221 -11.14 2.14 -7.75
N MET A 222 -10.24 1.21 -7.46
CA MET A 222 -10.47 -0.23 -7.70
C MET A 222 -11.51 -0.83 -6.75
N GLY A 223 -11.61 -0.34 -5.51
CA GLY A 223 -12.46 -0.96 -4.50
C GLY A 223 -13.83 -0.31 -4.28
N VAL A 224 -13.95 1.01 -4.42
CA VAL A 224 -15.14 1.79 -3.97
C VAL A 224 -16.45 1.35 -4.62
N ASN A 225 -16.38 0.87 -5.87
CA ASN A 225 -17.51 0.36 -6.64
C ASN A 225 -17.29 -1.11 -7.07
N SER A 226 -16.40 -1.82 -6.38
CA SER A 226 -16.11 -3.23 -6.66
C SER A 226 -17.35 -4.11 -6.50
N THR A 227 -17.49 -5.14 -7.32
CA THR A 227 -18.56 -6.14 -7.14
C THR A 227 -18.24 -7.17 -6.06
N ASN A 228 -16.98 -7.25 -5.62
CA ASN A 228 -16.60 -8.07 -4.47
C ASN A 228 -16.87 -7.28 -3.18
N LEU A 229 -17.71 -7.84 -2.30
CA LEU A 229 -18.19 -7.16 -1.09
C LEU A 229 -17.08 -6.96 -0.06
N ASP A 230 -16.16 -7.91 0.08
CA ASP A 230 -15.02 -7.83 1.01
C ASP A 230 -14.08 -6.68 0.62
N LEU A 231 -13.76 -6.58 -0.68
CA LEU A 231 -12.98 -5.48 -1.22
C LEU A 231 -13.70 -4.14 -1.04
N ARG A 232 -14.97 -4.07 -1.42
CA ARG A 232 -15.77 -2.86 -1.28
C ARG A 232 -15.83 -2.38 0.17
N TYR A 233 -16.12 -3.28 1.11
CA TYR A 233 -16.20 -2.93 2.52
C TYR A 233 -14.85 -2.45 3.07
N SER A 234 -13.77 -3.17 2.80
CA SER A 234 -12.42 -2.79 3.23
C SER A 234 -12.02 -1.41 2.68
N THR A 235 -12.33 -1.12 1.41
CA THR A 235 -12.08 0.19 0.80
C THR A 235 -12.92 1.30 1.40
N GLU A 236 -14.24 1.09 1.55
CA GLU A 236 -15.13 2.07 2.20
C GLU A 236 -14.67 2.38 3.62
N TYR A 237 -14.24 1.34 4.36
CA TYR A 237 -13.79 1.48 5.74
C TYR A 237 -12.43 2.17 5.84
N PHE A 238 -11.49 1.89 4.92
CA PHE A 238 -10.26 2.66 4.79
C PHE A 238 -10.55 4.13 4.53
N THR A 239 -11.40 4.45 3.55
CA THR A 239 -11.76 5.82 3.20
C THR A 239 -12.41 6.55 4.38
N LEU A 240 -13.33 5.90 5.09
CA LEU A 240 -13.94 6.46 6.30
C LEU A 240 -12.89 6.78 7.37
N LYS A 241 -11.95 5.87 7.64
CA LYS A 241 -10.87 6.08 8.62
C LYS A 241 -9.94 7.23 8.20
N SER A 242 -9.61 7.33 6.91
CA SER A 242 -8.77 8.40 6.37
C SER A 242 -9.44 9.77 6.50
N LEU A 243 -10.73 9.88 6.18
CA LEU A 243 -11.51 11.11 6.38
C LEU A 243 -11.59 11.51 7.86
N LEU A 244 -11.84 10.54 8.76
CA LEU A 244 -11.87 10.81 10.20
C LEU A 244 -10.51 11.29 10.73
N ARG A 245 -9.40 10.72 10.24
CA ARG A 245 -8.05 11.17 10.60
C ARG A 245 -7.78 12.59 10.12
N PHE A 246 -8.25 12.95 8.93
CA PHE A 246 -8.12 14.32 8.42
C PHE A 246 -8.92 15.33 9.26
N ILE A 247 -10.12 14.96 9.72
CA ILE A 247 -11.02 15.87 10.44
C ILE A 247 -10.65 16.03 11.92
N VAL A 248 -9.97 15.04 12.53
CA VAL A 248 -9.82 14.97 14.00
C VAL A 248 -9.10 16.17 14.61
N ASP A 249 -8.15 16.76 13.89
CA ASP A 249 -7.37 17.89 14.38
C ASP A 249 -8.20 19.19 14.42
N GLU A 250 -9.20 19.32 13.53
CA GLU A 250 -10.07 20.49 13.44
C GLU A 250 -11.40 20.33 14.20
N ASP A 251 -12.02 19.15 14.14
CA ASP A 251 -13.30 18.87 14.80
C ASP A 251 -13.33 17.45 15.42
N PRO A 252 -12.71 17.28 16.60
CA PRO A 252 -12.67 16.00 17.29
C PRO A 252 -14.05 15.54 17.79
N GLU A 253 -14.98 16.46 18.09
CA GLU A 253 -16.33 16.10 18.55
C GLU A 253 -17.17 15.52 17.41
N PHE A 254 -17.04 16.04 16.18
CA PHE A 254 -17.61 15.41 14.99
C PHE A 254 -17.09 13.97 14.82
N VAL A 255 -15.76 13.77 14.89
CA VAL A 255 -15.16 12.43 14.76
C VAL A 255 -15.68 11.48 15.83
N LYS A 256 -15.76 11.93 17.08
CA LYS A 256 -16.32 11.15 18.19
C LYS A 256 -17.78 10.80 17.95
N SER A 257 -18.57 11.73 17.41
CA SER A 257 -19.97 11.48 17.05
C SER A 257 -20.10 10.40 15.97
N VAL A 258 -19.24 10.42 14.94
CA VAL A 258 -19.24 9.41 13.87
C VAL A 258 -18.86 8.04 14.40
N ILE A 259 -17.80 7.94 15.21
CA ILE A 259 -17.36 6.67 15.82
C ILE A 259 -18.45 6.10 16.75
N LYS A 260 -19.17 6.95 17.50
CA LYS A 260 -20.30 6.52 18.33
C LYS A 260 -21.41 5.87 17.49
N ASN A 261 -21.63 6.39 16.28
CA ASN A 261 -22.62 5.93 15.31
C ASN A 261 -22.18 4.74 14.44
N TYR A 262 -20.99 4.16 14.65
CA TYR A 262 -20.63 2.88 14.03
C TYR A 262 -21.64 1.80 14.41
N SER A 263 -21.95 0.90 13.47
CA SER A 263 -22.77 -0.28 13.77
C SER A 263 -22.08 -1.16 14.83
N PRO A 264 -22.81 -2.03 15.56
CA PRO A 264 -22.19 -2.95 16.51
C PRO A 264 -21.09 -3.80 15.88
N ALA A 265 -21.29 -4.28 14.64
CA ALA A 265 -20.30 -5.03 13.88
C ALA A 265 -19.03 -4.21 13.60
N MET A 266 -19.17 -2.97 13.09
CA MET A 266 -18.04 -2.07 12.86
C MET A 266 -17.27 -1.72 14.14
N LYS A 267 -17.95 -1.68 15.30
CA LYS A 267 -17.29 -1.47 16.60
C LYS A 267 -16.42 -2.66 16.99
N ARG A 268 -16.88 -3.89 16.71
CA ARG A 268 -16.07 -5.11 16.91
C ARG A 268 -14.86 -5.14 15.99
N ASP A 269 -15.04 -4.83 14.71
CA ASP A 269 -13.95 -4.75 13.75
C ASP A 269 -12.90 -3.70 14.17
N ARG A 270 -13.34 -2.50 14.55
CA ARG A 270 -12.46 -1.45 15.09
C ARG A 270 -11.72 -1.90 16.34
N SER A 271 -12.40 -2.58 17.25
CA SER A 271 -11.77 -3.10 18.48
C SER A 271 -10.71 -4.15 18.15
N TYR A 272 -10.98 -5.02 17.18
CA TYR A 272 -10.04 -6.03 16.71
C TYR A 272 -8.80 -5.40 16.08
N GLU A 273 -8.96 -4.41 15.19
CA GLU A 273 -7.84 -3.65 14.62
C GLU A 273 -6.99 -2.98 15.70
N ARG A 274 -7.62 -2.31 16.68
CA ARG A 274 -6.90 -1.65 17.77
C ARG A 274 -6.12 -2.64 18.62
N ASN A 275 -6.70 -3.80 18.93
CA ASN A 275 -6.02 -4.84 19.68
C ASN A 275 -4.86 -5.44 18.88
N PHE A 276 -5.02 -5.63 17.57
CA PHE A 276 -3.94 -6.06 16.70
C PHE A 276 -2.78 -5.06 16.73
N ILE A 277 -3.04 -3.77 16.50
CA ILE A 277 -2.01 -2.73 16.53
C ILE A 277 -1.33 -2.68 17.92
N PHE A 278 -2.11 -2.67 18.99
CA PHE A 278 -1.59 -2.60 20.37
C PHE A 278 -0.64 -3.77 20.70
N ARG A 279 -0.94 -4.99 20.23
CA ARG A 279 -0.07 -6.17 20.45
C ARG A 279 1.25 -6.10 19.68
N HIS A 280 1.30 -5.33 18.60
CA HIS A 280 2.46 -5.25 17.72
C HIS A 280 3.19 -3.90 17.78
N GLN A 281 2.75 -2.97 18.63
CA GLN A 281 3.48 -1.74 18.92
C GLN A 281 4.79 -2.04 19.66
N GLY A 282 5.84 -1.33 19.30
CA GLY A 282 7.14 -1.44 19.95
C GLY A 282 8.22 -0.67 19.21
N TRP A 283 9.47 -0.84 19.65
CA TRP A 283 10.63 -0.13 19.09
C TRP A 283 10.86 -0.39 17.59
N LEU A 284 10.44 -1.55 17.08
CA LEU A 284 10.54 -1.88 15.65
C LEU A 284 9.62 -0.99 14.81
N ASP A 285 8.39 -0.73 15.24
CA ASP A 285 7.43 0.12 14.53
C ASP A 285 7.95 1.56 14.43
N GLU A 286 8.52 2.09 15.52
CA GLU A 286 9.15 3.41 15.52
C GLU A 286 10.37 3.49 14.60
N PHE A 287 11.25 2.49 14.66
CA PHE A 287 12.45 2.42 13.80
C PHE A 287 12.07 2.33 12.32
N PHE A 288 11.16 1.43 11.96
CA PHE A 288 10.71 1.26 10.59
C PHE A 288 9.90 2.47 10.10
N GLY A 289 9.05 3.06 10.93
CA GLY A 289 8.37 4.32 10.64
C GLY A 289 9.36 5.44 10.30
N PHE A 290 10.43 5.59 11.08
CA PHE A 290 11.49 6.56 10.80
C PHE A 290 12.23 6.26 9.49
N THR A 291 12.65 5.02 9.26
CA THR A 291 13.38 4.65 8.02
C THR A 291 12.52 4.78 6.78
N ASN A 292 11.23 4.43 6.85
CA ASN A 292 10.28 4.62 5.75
C ASN A 292 10.08 6.11 5.45
N ASN A 293 9.95 6.93 6.48
CA ASN A 293 9.88 8.38 6.32
C ASN A 293 11.13 8.95 5.62
N LEU A 294 12.33 8.51 6.03
CA LEU A 294 13.58 8.89 5.35
C LEU A 294 13.63 8.41 3.90
N PHE A 295 13.17 7.18 3.63
CA PHE A 295 13.11 6.63 2.28
C PHE A 295 12.18 7.48 1.38
N LEU A 296 10.98 7.81 1.84
CA LEU A 296 10.04 8.66 1.10
C LEU A 296 10.63 10.05 0.84
N GLN A 297 11.23 10.67 1.86
CA GLN A 297 11.90 11.97 1.73
C GLN A 297 13.07 11.93 0.73
N SER A 298 13.86 10.85 0.73
CA SER A 298 14.97 10.67 -0.23
C SER A 298 14.48 10.56 -1.68
N ASN A 299 13.25 10.12 -1.88
CA ASN A 299 12.56 10.10 -3.18
C ASN A 299 11.70 11.36 -3.41
N GLN A 300 11.94 12.45 -2.67
CA GLN A 300 11.24 13.74 -2.77
C GLN A 300 9.72 13.63 -2.58
N GLN A 301 9.26 12.68 -1.76
CA GLN A 301 7.87 12.56 -1.38
C GLN A 301 7.62 13.20 -0.02
N GLU A 302 6.42 13.73 0.17
CA GLU A 302 5.95 14.13 1.50
C GLU A 302 5.97 12.90 2.41
N GLY A 303 6.71 13.02 3.52
CA GLY A 303 6.85 11.98 4.54
C GLY A 303 5.57 11.80 5.38
N SER A 304 5.70 11.46 6.66
CA SER A 304 4.55 11.43 7.58
C SER A 304 4.00 12.85 7.81
N VAL A 305 3.11 13.32 6.95
CA VAL A 305 2.39 14.59 7.10
C VAL A 305 1.08 14.35 7.85
N THR A 306 0.67 15.35 8.65
CA THR A 306 -0.54 15.35 9.48
C THR A 306 -1.83 15.25 8.65
N TYR A 307 -1.83 15.79 7.43
CA TYR A 307 -2.86 15.56 6.41
C TYR A 307 -2.29 14.75 5.23
N SER A 308 -3.11 13.88 4.65
CA SER A 308 -2.69 12.91 3.64
C SER A 308 -3.06 13.40 2.24
N TYR A 309 -2.10 13.44 1.30
CA TYR A 309 -2.33 13.75 -0.13
C TYR A 309 -3.45 12.89 -0.77
N PHE A 310 -3.75 11.71 -0.21
CA PHE A 310 -4.91 10.92 -0.63
C PHE A 310 -6.23 11.66 -0.42
N ILE A 311 -6.36 12.45 0.66
CA ILE A 311 -7.54 13.28 0.92
C ILE A 311 -7.67 14.39 -0.12
N ASP A 312 -6.57 15.01 -0.54
CA ASP A 312 -6.58 16.00 -1.62
C ASP A 312 -7.15 15.39 -2.90
N LEU A 313 -6.67 14.19 -3.27
CA LEU A 313 -7.15 13.44 -4.43
C LEU A 313 -8.62 13.04 -4.29
N LEU A 314 -9.00 12.50 -3.14
CA LEU A 314 -10.36 12.05 -2.85
C LEU A 314 -11.36 13.20 -2.92
N LEU A 315 -11.07 14.32 -2.27
CA LEU A 315 -11.97 15.48 -2.23
C LEU A 315 -12.05 16.21 -3.57
N ASN A 316 -11.03 16.14 -4.42
CA ASN A 316 -11.11 16.68 -5.78
C ASN A 316 -11.79 15.72 -6.77
N TYR A 317 -11.82 14.41 -6.47
CA TYR A 317 -12.48 13.41 -7.29
C TYR A 317 -13.98 13.25 -7.00
N GLU A 318 -14.34 13.14 -5.71
CA GLU A 318 -15.73 13.03 -5.27
C GLU A 318 -16.44 14.38 -5.41
N LYS A 319 -17.68 14.40 -5.88
CA LYS A 319 -18.45 15.63 -6.07
C LYS A 319 -19.15 16.09 -4.79
#